data_AF-A0AAU5NKB8-F1
#
_entry.id   AF-A0AAU5NKB8-F1
#
_cell.length_a   1.000
_cell.length_b   1.000
_cell.length_c   1.000
_cell.angle_alpha   90.00
_cell.angle_beta   90.00
_cell.angle_gamma   90.00
#
_symmetry.space_group_name_H-M   'P 1'
#
loop_
_entity.id
_entity.type
_entity.pdbx_description
1 polymer ?
#
loop_
_entity_poly.entity_id
_entity_poly.type
_entity_poly.pdbx_seq_one_letter_code
_entity_poly.pdbx_strand_id
1 'polypeptide(L)'
;MSLHILRNADGTITGHNTGTGFSVTSADEEEVRRLVHEDAGWEYTPPPSPPPPGHHRFVLVHDEFGDGGFDDERYERLRTHPPSGCEPADRGCFALTCERPGATLLAAVSDTVAEIRREHGLVMSSLGIDEPHEWLTDDQDGYGAQTVAQLILTAAHRAALLGYGRKDLVRLLDASGLR
;
A
#
# COMPACT_ATOMS: atom_id res chain seq x y z
N MET A 1 6.05 23.46 -9.50
CA MET A 1 5.20 23.02 -10.63
C MET A 1 4.35 21.87 -10.10
N SER A 2 3.03 21.97 -10.15
CA SER A 2 2.12 20.95 -9.64
C SER A 2 1.05 20.61 -10.67
N LEU A 3 0.73 19.32 -10.76
CA LEU A 3 -0.38 18.82 -11.54
C LEU A 3 -1.58 18.62 -10.61
N HIS A 4 -2.74 19.15 -10.99
CA HIS A 4 -3.99 18.94 -10.27
C HIS A 4 -4.96 18.18 -11.15
N ILE A 5 -5.63 17.18 -10.58
CA ILE A 5 -6.68 16.41 -11.24
C ILE A 5 -7.91 16.49 -10.37
N LEU A 6 -9.02 16.95 -10.96
CA LEU A 6 -10.27 17.14 -10.27
C LEU A 6 -11.38 16.42 -11.03
N ARG A 7 -12.19 15.65 -10.30
CA ARG A 7 -13.40 15.03 -10.83
C ARG A 7 -14.56 16.01 -10.68
N ASN A 8 -15.18 16.39 -11.80
CA ASN A 8 -16.27 17.35 -11.86
C ASN A 8 -17.61 16.69 -11.50
N ALA A 9 -18.59 17.52 -11.16
CA ALA A 9 -19.94 17.05 -10.81
C ALA A 9 -20.69 16.39 -11.98
N ASP A 10 -20.32 16.72 -13.22
CA ASP A 10 -20.88 16.14 -14.45
C ASP A 10 -20.23 14.80 -14.84
N GLY A 11 -19.30 14.29 -14.03
CA GLY A 11 -18.60 13.03 -14.25
C GLY A 11 -17.34 13.15 -15.14
N THR A 12 -17.06 14.32 -15.70
CA THR A 12 -15.79 14.58 -16.40
C THR A 12 -14.65 14.81 -15.42
N ILE A 13 -13.43 14.78 -15.93
CA ILE A 13 -12.20 14.99 -15.16
C ILE A 13 -11.44 16.13 -15.80
N THR A 14 -11.02 17.09 -14.98
CA THR A 14 -10.20 18.23 -15.39
C THR A 14 -8.81 18.08 -14.81
N GLY A 15 -7.80 18.11 -15.67
CA GLY A 15 -6.39 18.14 -15.32
C GLY A 15 -5.81 19.53 -15.58
N HIS A 16 -5.01 20.04 -14.66
CA HIS A 16 -4.43 21.38 -14.72
C HIS A 16 -2.97 21.38 -14.31
N ASN A 17 -2.09 21.90 -15.17
CA ASN A 17 -0.69 22.16 -14.85
C ASN A 17 -0.50 23.62 -14.41
N THR A 18 -0.17 23.83 -13.14
CA THR A 18 0.03 25.19 -12.60
C THR A 18 1.29 25.88 -13.11
N GLY A 19 2.26 25.13 -13.64
CA GLY A 19 3.50 25.68 -14.17
C GLY A 19 3.35 26.33 -15.55
N THR A 20 2.50 25.76 -16.40
CA THR A 20 2.30 26.18 -17.79
C THR A 20 0.97 26.89 -18.02
N GLY A 21 0.00 26.72 -17.12
CA GLY A 21 -1.39 27.14 -17.31
C GLY A 21 -2.18 26.22 -18.24
N PHE A 22 -1.63 25.06 -18.61
CA PHE A 22 -2.32 24.06 -19.42
C PHE A 22 -3.49 23.44 -18.64
N SER A 23 -4.61 23.25 -19.33
CA SER A 23 -5.81 22.62 -18.77
C SER A 23 -6.47 21.75 -19.83
N VAL A 24 -6.93 20.57 -19.41
CA VAL A 24 -7.65 19.62 -20.26
C VAL A 24 -8.79 19.00 -19.48
N THR A 25 -9.96 18.88 -20.12
CA THR A 25 -11.14 18.22 -19.56
C THR A 25 -11.59 17.10 -20.49
N SER A 26 -11.71 15.88 -19.97
CA SER A 26 -12.22 14.72 -20.71
C SER A 26 -13.07 13.83 -19.81
N ALA A 27 -13.87 12.96 -20.42
CA ALA A 27 -14.53 11.87 -19.71
C ALA A 27 -13.56 10.71 -19.42
N ASP A 28 -12.43 10.65 -20.13
CA ASP A 28 -11.37 9.67 -19.95
C ASP A 28 -10.31 10.20 -18.95
N GLU A 29 -10.22 9.55 -17.80
CA GLU A 29 -9.24 9.89 -16.76
C GLU A 29 -7.79 9.70 -17.24
N GLU A 30 -7.54 8.66 -18.03
CA GLU A 30 -6.22 8.31 -18.51
C GLU A 30 -5.73 9.33 -19.53
N GLU A 31 -6.61 9.78 -20.41
CA GLU A 31 -6.33 10.85 -21.36
C GLU A 31 -5.93 12.14 -20.65
N VAL A 32 -6.69 12.55 -19.63
CA VAL A 32 -6.38 13.76 -18.83
C VAL A 32 -5.03 13.61 -18.15
N ARG A 33 -4.78 12.47 -17.51
CA ARG A 33 -3.51 12.20 -16.83
C ARG A 33 -2.34 12.25 -17.80
N ARG A 34 -2.43 11.58 -18.95
CA ARG A 34 -1.39 11.54 -19.98
C ARG A 34 -1.07 12.94 -20.50
N LEU A 35 -2.08 13.71 -20.91
CA LEU A 35 -1.89 15.04 -21.51
C LEU A 35 -1.27 16.05 -20.54
N VAL A 36 -1.66 16.01 -19.26
CA VAL A 36 -1.08 16.91 -18.25
C VAL A 36 0.37 16.53 -17.90
N HIS A 37 0.72 15.23 -17.95
CA HIS A 37 2.12 14.79 -17.79
C HIS A 37 2.97 15.17 -19.01
N GLU A 38 2.46 14.94 -20.22
CA GLU A 38 3.12 15.34 -21.47
C GLU A 38 3.43 16.84 -21.49
N ASP A 39 2.47 17.69 -21.10
CA ASP A 39 2.67 19.13 -20.99
C ASP A 39 3.72 19.51 -19.93
N ALA A 40 3.78 18.78 -18.82
CA ALA A 40 4.84 18.94 -17.81
C ALA A 40 6.21 18.43 -18.25
N GLY A 41 6.31 17.80 -19.42
CA GLY A 41 7.52 17.10 -19.87
C GLY A 41 7.86 15.88 -19.01
N TRP A 42 6.86 15.31 -18.34
CA TRP A 42 7.02 14.13 -17.49
C TRP A 42 6.65 12.87 -18.26
N GLU A 43 7.42 11.81 -18.07
CA GLU A 43 7.07 10.50 -18.63
C GLU A 43 5.78 10.01 -17.96
N TYR A 44 4.74 9.79 -18.78
CA TYR A 44 3.50 9.23 -18.30
C TYR A 44 3.60 7.70 -18.28
N THR A 45 3.63 7.13 -17.08
CA THR A 45 3.47 5.68 -16.90
C THR A 45 2.00 5.39 -16.61
N PRO A 46 1.27 4.69 -17.50
CA PRO A 46 -0.12 4.33 -17.24
C PRO A 46 -0.24 3.45 -15.99
N PRO A 47 -1.34 3.55 -15.24
CA PRO A 47 -1.56 2.66 -14.10
C PRO A 47 -1.55 1.21 -14.57
N PRO A 48 -1.01 0.28 -13.77
CA PRO A 48 -0.97 -1.12 -14.16
C PRO A 48 -2.40 -1.67 -14.28
N SER A 49 -2.65 -2.53 -15.27
CA SER A 49 -3.97 -3.13 -15.51
C SER A 49 -4.54 -3.73 -14.23
N PRO A 50 -5.87 -3.66 -14.02
CA PRO A 50 -6.49 -4.21 -12.83
C PRO A 50 -6.20 -5.72 -12.73
N PRO A 51 -6.02 -6.25 -11.52
CA PRO A 51 -5.80 -7.67 -11.34
C PRO A 51 -7.02 -8.48 -11.83
N PRO A 52 -6.83 -9.75 -12.21
CA PRO A 52 -7.93 -10.64 -12.56
C PRO A 52 -9.01 -10.70 -11.46
N PRO A 53 -10.27 -11.01 -11.78
CA PRO A 53 -11.30 -11.20 -10.76
C PRO A 53 -10.86 -12.18 -9.67
N GLY A 54 -11.03 -11.78 -8.41
CA GLY A 54 -10.60 -12.55 -7.25
C GLY A 54 -9.10 -12.49 -6.93
N HIS A 55 -8.31 -11.71 -7.68
CA HIS A 55 -6.93 -11.38 -7.35
C HIS A 55 -6.83 -9.95 -6.84
N HIS A 56 -5.85 -9.72 -5.97
CA HIS A 56 -5.60 -8.44 -5.33
C HIS A 56 -4.13 -8.08 -5.45
N ARG A 57 -3.86 -6.83 -5.84
CA ARG A 57 -2.51 -6.28 -5.92
C ARG A 57 -2.21 -5.47 -4.66
N PHE A 58 -1.08 -5.74 -4.01
CA PHE A 58 -0.64 -5.02 -2.83
C PHE A 58 0.88 -5.09 -2.67
N VAL A 59 1.41 -4.27 -1.76
CA VAL A 59 2.82 -4.25 -1.39
C VAL A 59 2.91 -4.68 0.07
N LEU A 60 3.90 -5.49 0.42
CA LEU A 60 4.29 -5.74 1.81
C LEU A 60 5.69 -5.20 2.03
N VAL A 61 5.89 -4.49 3.14
CA VAL A 61 7.18 -3.90 3.52
C VAL A 61 7.59 -4.46 4.87
N HIS A 62 8.86 -4.84 4.99
CA HIS A 62 9.48 -5.13 6.28
C HIS A 62 10.06 -3.83 6.83
N ASP A 63 9.19 -3.07 7.52
CA ASP A 63 9.55 -1.82 8.15
C ASP A 63 10.01 -2.13 9.59
N GLU A 64 11.29 -2.48 9.71
CA GLU A 64 11.99 -2.51 10.99
C GLU A 64 12.93 -1.30 11.05
N PHE A 65 12.75 -0.47 12.07
CA PHE A 65 13.64 0.66 12.33
C PHE A 65 15.08 0.17 12.54
N GLY A 66 15.96 0.47 11.58
CA GLY A 66 17.39 0.20 11.68
C GLY A 66 17.90 -0.89 10.73
N ASP A 67 18.83 -0.47 9.87
CA ASP A 67 19.98 -1.21 9.34
C ASP A 67 19.78 -2.52 8.56
N GLY A 68 18.71 -2.67 7.78
CA GLY A 68 18.73 -3.68 6.71
C GLY A 68 18.11 -3.20 5.42
N GLY A 69 18.96 -2.93 4.43
CA GLY A 69 18.56 -2.67 3.05
C GLY A 69 18.04 -3.92 2.36
N PHE A 70 17.59 -3.76 1.12
CA PHE A 70 17.05 -4.85 0.28
C PHE A 70 17.96 -6.09 0.21
N ASP A 71 19.28 -5.88 0.24
CA ASP A 71 20.28 -6.94 0.11
C ASP A 71 20.68 -7.66 1.41
N ASP A 72 20.08 -7.30 2.54
CA ASP A 72 20.35 -7.94 3.82
C ASP A 72 20.18 -9.48 3.74
N GLU A 73 21.10 -10.21 4.36
CA GLU A 73 21.14 -11.67 4.40
C GLU A 73 19.84 -12.24 4.98
N ARG A 74 19.17 -11.52 5.89
CA ARG A 74 17.88 -11.93 6.45
C ARG A 74 16.78 -12.12 5.39
N TYR A 75 16.90 -11.45 4.24
CA TYR A 75 15.94 -11.53 3.15
C TYR A 75 16.33 -12.54 2.06
N GLU A 76 17.52 -13.15 2.12
CA GLU A 76 18.03 -14.03 1.06
C GLU A 76 17.03 -15.15 0.69
N ARG A 77 16.47 -15.82 1.69
CA ARG A 77 15.47 -16.88 1.47
C ARG A 77 14.19 -16.37 0.82
N LEU A 78 13.72 -15.20 1.22
CA LEU A 78 12.50 -14.61 0.69
C LEU A 78 12.72 -14.00 -0.71
N ARG A 79 13.95 -13.55 -1.02
CA ARG A 79 14.36 -13.12 -2.36
C ARG A 79 14.45 -14.28 -3.34
N THR A 80 15.01 -15.40 -2.89
CA THR A 80 15.21 -16.58 -3.74
C THR A 80 13.97 -17.43 -3.90
N HIS A 81 13.08 -17.44 -2.89
CA HIS A 81 11.87 -18.25 -2.88
C HIS A 81 10.68 -17.43 -2.34
N PRO A 82 10.25 -16.38 -3.05
CA PRO A 82 9.10 -15.60 -2.61
C PRO A 82 7.80 -16.42 -2.69
N PRO A 83 6.78 -16.07 -1.90
CA PRO A 83 5.43 -16.60 -2.06
C PRO A 83 4.95 -16.50 -3.51
N SER A 84 4.21 -17.49 -3.99
CA SER A 84 3.70 -17.49 -5.37
C SER A 84 2.90 -16.21 -5.66
N GLY A 85 3.24 -15.50 -6.74
CA GLY A 85 2.60 -14.23 -7.10
C GLY A 85 3.15 -13.01 -6.35
N CYS A 86 4.26 -13.15 -5.62
CA CYS A 86 5.00 -12.05 -5.03
C CYS A 86 6.41 -11.96 -5.63
N GLU A 87 6.88 -10.73 -5.82
CA GLU A 87 8.22 -10.45 -6.33
C GLU A 87 8.95 -9.50 -5.36
N PRO A 88 10.22 -9.77 -5.01
CA PRO A 88 11.05 -8.85 -4.25
C PRO A 88 11.22 -7.52 -4.99
N ALA A 89 11.06 -6.42 -4.27
CA ALA A 89 11.24 -5.08 -4.79
C ALA A 89 12.08 -4.25 -3.81
N ASP A 90 13.04 -3.49 -4.35
CA ASP A 90 13.77 -2.46 -3.60
C ASP A 90 12.98 -1.16 -3.64
N ARG A 91 12.53 -0.70 -2.47
CA ARG A 91 11.85 0.59 -2.29
C ARG A 91 12.59 1.48 -1.28
N GLY A 92 13.91 1.35 -1.19
CA GLY A 92 14.72 1.91 -0.10
C GLY A 92 14.68 1.06 1.18
N CYS A 93 13.88 -0.01 1.16
CA CYS A 93 13.75 -1.06 2.15
C CYS A 93 13.34 -2.35 1.43
N PHE A 94 13.38 -3.48 2.13
CA PHE A 94 12.90 -4.74 1.58
C PHE A 94 11.37 -4.74 1.47
N ALA A 95 10.88 -4.91 0.24
CA ALA A 95 9.47 -5.02 -0.06
C ALA A 95 9.16 -6.22 -0.94
N LEU A 96 7.89 -6.62 -0.95
CA LEU A 96 7.30 -7.54 -1.90
C LEU A 96 6.16 -6.85 -2.64
N THR A 97 6.18 -6.86 -3.96
CA THR A 97 5.02 -6.55 -4.79
C THR A 97 4.26 -7.83 -5.09
N CYS A 98 3.00 -7.90 -4.68
CA CYS A 98 2.20 -9.12 -4.75
C CYS A 98 0.95 -8.93 -5.60
N GLU A 99 0.59 -9.95 -6.37
CA GLU A 99 -0.71 -10.17 -6.97
C GLU A 99 -1.21 -11.56 -6.56
N ARG A 100 -2.17 -11.61 -5.63
CA ARG A 100 -2.56 -12.84 -4.95
C ARG A 100 -4.06 -13.07 -4.99
N PRO A 101 -4.51 -14.34 -5.10
CA PRO A 101 -5.92 -14.65 -5.00
C PRO A 101 -6.44 -14.42 -3.57
N GLY A 102 -7.70 -14.02 -3.44
CA GLY A 102 -8.38 -13.90 -2.16
C GLY A 102 -9.83 -13.46 -2.30
N ALA A 103 -10.67 -13.85 -1.33
CA ALA A 103 -12.06 -13.38 -1.28
C ALA A 103 -12.14 -11.85 -1.13
N THR A 104 -11.16 -11.27 -0.45
CA THR A 104 -10.97 -9.83 -0.27
C THR A 104 -9.47 -9.49 -0.23
N LEU A 105 -9.14 -8.21 -0.37
CA LEU A 105 -7.77 -7.73 -0.21
C LEU A 105 -7.19 -8.09 1.17
N LEU A 106 -7.96 -7.87 2.25
CA LEU A 106 -7.52 -8.23 3.61
C LEU A 106 -7.25 -9.72 3.75
N ALA A 107 -8.05 -10.59 3.10
CA ALA A 107 -7.81 -12.02 3.13
C ALA A 107 -6.50 -12.38 2.39
N ALA A 108 -6.27 -11.83 1.20
CA ALA A 108 -5.05 -12.07 0.43
C ALA A 108 -3.79 -11.59 1.18
N VAL A 109 -3.87 -10.41 1.81
CA VAL A 109 -2.79 -9.87 2.65
C VAL A 109 -2.55 -10.76 3.86
N SER A 110 -3.60 -11.14 4.60
CA SER A 110 -3.48 -11.99 5.79
C SER A 110 -2.84 -13.34 5.47
N ASP A 111 -3.27 -13.97 4.38
CA ASP A 111 -2.72 -15.26 3.96
C ASP A 111 -1.25 -15.17 3.57
N THR A 112 -0.88 -14.08 2.88
CA THR A 112 0.51 -13.84 2.46
C THR A 112 1.42 -13.53 3.65
N VAL A 113 0.98 -12.70 4.60
CA VAL A 113 1.76 -12.41 5.82
C VAL A 113 1.93 -13.68 6.67
N ALA A 114 0.88 -14.48 6.82
CA ALA A 114 0.95 -15.73 7.56
C ALA A 114 1.87 -16.77 6.88
N GLU A 115 1.86 -16.84 5.55
CA GLU A 115 2.78 -17.67 4.75
C GLU A 115 4.23 -17.23 4.94
N ILE A 116 4.53 -15.94 4.76
CA ILE A 116 5.89 -15.38 4.94
C ILE A 116 6.40 -15.67 6.34
N ARG A 117 5.59 -15.42 7.37
CA ARG A 117 5.97 -15.70 8.76
C ARG A 117 6.26 -17.18 8.99
N ARG A 118 5.41 -18.07 8.47
CA ARG A 118 5.57 -19.52 8.66
C ARG A 118 6.80 -20.06 7.94
N GLU A 119 7.08 -19.58 6.75
CA GLU A 119 8.09 -20.17 5.84
C GLU A 119 9.45 -19.47 5.92
N HIS A 120 9.46 -18.18 6.26
CA HIS A 120 10.65 -17.33 6.30
C HIS A 120 10.93 -16.72 7.69
N GLY A 121 9.99 -16.81 8.64
CA GLY A 121 10.19 -16.26 9.99
C GLY A 121 10.15 -14.73 10.06
N LEU A 122 9.74 -14.06 8.99
CA LEU A 122 9.69 -12.59 8.90
C LEU A 122 8.28 -12.06 9.14
N VAL A 123 8.18 -10.87 9.75
CA VAL A 123 6.90 -10.18 10.01
C VAL A 123 6.81 -8.94 9.13
N MET A 124 6.10 -9.02 8.02
CA MET A 124 5.85 -7.85 7.17
C MET A 124 4.93 -6.88 7.92
N SER A 125 5.42 -5.68 8.24
CA SER A 125 4.80 -4.73 9.17
C SER A 125 4.02 -3.60 8.49
N SER A 126 4.17 -3.41 7.18
CA SER A 126 3.55 -2.29 6.46
C SER A 126 3.09 -2.67 5.05
N LEU A 127 2.13 -1.91 4.51
CA LEU A 127 1.72 -1.96 3.09
C LEU A 127 2.43 -0.90 2.23
N GLY A 128 3.47 -0.24 2.76
CA GLY A 128 4.19 0.84 2.07
C GLY A 128 3.37 2.13 1.97
N ILE A 129 2.51 2.38 2.96
CA ILE A 129 1.84 3.68 3.14
C ILE A 129 2.79 4.55 3.96
N ASP A 130 3.16 5.71 3.43
CA ASP A 130 4.17 6.60 4.02
C ASP A 130 3.73 7.18 5.39
N GLU A 131 4.73 7.36 6.28
CA GLU A 131 4.68 8.10 7.55
C GLU A 131 3.78 7.62 8.73
N PRO A 132 3.41 6.33 8.95
CA PRO A 132 2.72 5.94 10.19
C PRO A 132 3.60 6.06 11.45
N HIS A 133 4.92 6.03 11.24
CA HIS A 133 5.93 5.98 12.28
C HIS A 133 6.23 7.33 12.92
N GLU A 134 5.89 8.46 12.29
CA GLU A 134 6.15 9.79 12.83
C GLU A 134 5.34 10.10 14.10
N TRP A 135 4.40 9.22 14.47
CA TRP A 135 3.43 9.45 15.55
C TRP A 135 3.64 8.55 16.77
N LEU A 136 4.70 7.74 16.81
CA LEU A 136 4.95 6.75 17.85
C LEU A 136 6.04 7.24 18.82
N THR A 137 5.67 7.58 20.05
CA THR A 137 6.59 7.75 21.19
C THR A 137 6.51 6.54 22.12
N ASP A 138 7.55 6.26 22.90
CA ASP A 138 7.76 4.92 23.49
C ASP A 138 7.03 4.63 24.82
N ASP A 139 6.11 5.47 25.30
CA ASP A 139 5.45 5.24 26.59
C ASP A 139 4.10 4.52 26.48
N GLN A 140 4.01 3.39 27.18
CA GLN A 140 2.83 2.50 27.24
C GLN A 140 1.56 3.20 27.76
N ASP A 141 1.71 4.30 28.49
CA ASP A 141 0.60 5.08 29.05
C ASP A 141 0.58 6.55 28.58
N GLY A 142 1.34 6.89 27.53
CA GLY A 142 1.37 8.24 27.00
C GLY A 142 1.00 8.34 25.52
N TYR A 143 1.68 9.24 24.81
CA TYR A 143 1.23 9.67 23.49
C TYR A 143 1.31 8.52 22.46
N GLY A 144 2.29 7.62 22.59
CA GLY A 144 2.38 6.42 21.75
C GLY A 144 1.18 5.51 21.87
N ALA A 145 0.74 5.21 23.10
CA ALA A 145 -0.45 4.40 23.34
C ALA A 145 -1.73 5.06 22.79
N GLN A 146 -1.84 6.39 22.88
CA GLN A 146 -2.94 7.13 22.27
C GLN A 146 -2.93 7.02 20.74
N THR A 147 -1.76 7.10 20.10
CA THR A 147 -1.60 6.89 18.66
C THR A 147 -2.04 5.49 18.26
N VAL A 148 -1.59 4.45 18.97
CA VAL A 148 -2.01 3.06 18.70
C VAL A 148 -3.53 2.91 18.80
N ALA A 149 -4.15 3.46 19.86
CA ALA A 149 -5.60 3.43 20.01
C ALA A 149 -6.32 4.17 18.87
N GLN A 150 -5.85 5.35 18.49
CA GLN A 150 -6.39 6.16 17.39
C GLN A 150 -6.30 5.43 16.05
N LEU A 151 -5.18 4.78 15.76
CA LEU A 151 -4.98 4.00 14.53
C LEU A 151 -5.94 2.82 14.47
N ILE A 152 -6.09 2.06 15.57
CA ILE A 152 -7.02 0.93 15.64
C ILE A 152 -8.47 1.38 15.45
N LEU A 153 -8.89 2.48 16.11
CA LEU A 153 -10.24 3.02 15.97
C LEU A 153 -10.52 3.50 14.54
N THR A 154 -9.55 4.20 13.92
CA THR A 154 -9.65 4.68 12.55
C THR A 154 -9.73 3.50 11.57
N ALA A 155 -8.88 2.48 11.75
CA ALA A 155 -8.90 1.27 10.94
C ALA A 155 -10.24 0.54 11.06
N ALA A 156 -10.76 0.36 12.28
CA ALA A 156 -12.05 -0.30 12.51
C ALA A 156 -13.22 0.47 11.87
N HIS A 157 -13.24 1.80 12.00
CA HIS A 157 -14.26 2.63 11.37
C HIS A 157 -14.21 2.54 9.83
N ARG A 158 -13.01 2.63 9.24
CA ARG A 158 -12.83 2.52 7.78
C ARG A 158 -13.17 1.12 7.27
N ALA A 159 -12.82 0.08 8.02
CA ALA A 159 -13.23 -1.29 7.70
C ALA A 159 -14.76 -1.43 7.61
N ALA A 160 -15.50 -0.89 8.58
CA ALA A 160 -16.96 -0.93 8.55
C ALA A 160 -17.55 -0.22 7.33
N LEU A 161 -16.99 0.94 6.94
CA LEU A 161 -17.42 1.66 5.72
C LEU A 161 -17.13 0.90 4.42
N LEU A 162 -16.10 0.06 4.42
CA LEU A 162 -15.68 -0.76 3.28
C LEU A 162 -16.31 -2.17 3.29
N GLY A 163 -17.14 -2.49 4.28
CA GLY A 163 -17.80 -3.79 4.42
C GLY A 163 -16.93 -4.89 5.04
N TYR A 164 -15.76 -4.57 5.57
CA TYR A 164 -14.96 -5.51 6.36
C TYR A 164 -15.55 -5.68 7.77
N GLY A 165 -15.63 -6.92 8.22
CA GLY A 165 -16.09 -7.27 9.55
C GLY A 165 -14.95 -7.35 10.57
N ARG A 166 -15.33 -7.42 11.85
CA ARG A 166 -14.38 -7.69 12.96
C ARG A 166 -13.51 -8.93 12.70
N LYS A 167 -14.07 -9.98 12.11
CA LYS A 167 -13.35 -11.23 11.83
C LYS A 167 -12.21 -11.02 10.83
N ASP A 168 -12.39 -10.14 9.84
CA ASP A 168 -11.35 -9.84 8.85
C ASP A 168 -10.18 -9.10 9.49
N LEU A 169 -10.48 -8.14 10.38
CA LEU A 169 -9.47 -7.40 11.15
C LEU A 169 -8.70 -8.31 12.10
N VAL A 170 -9.41 -9.16 12.86
CA VAL A 170 -8.77 -10.11 13.78
C VAL A 170 -7.90 -11.11 13.01
N ARG A 171 -8.35 -11.60 11.86
CA ARG A 171 -7.55 -12.49 11.02
C ARG A 171 -6.24 -11.83 10.58
N LEU A 172 -6.27 -10.54 10.22
CA LEU A 172 -5.05 -9.81 9.87
C LEU A 172 -4.10 -9.65 11.06
N LEU A 173 -4.64 -9.36 12.26
CA LEU A 173 -3.85 -9.30 13.50
C LEU A 173 -3.23 -10.66 13.86
N ASP A 174 -4.00 -11.74 13.74
CA ASP A 174 -3.51 -13.10 13.97
C ASP A 174 -2.44 -13.50 12.94
N ALA A 175 -2.58 -13.02 11.70
CA ALA A 175 -1.62 -13.25 10.62
C ALA A 175 -0.30 -12.51 10.83
N SER A 176 -0.30 -11.31 11.42
CA SER A 176 0.95 -10.58 11.72
C SER A 176 1.78 -11.30 12.78
N GLY A 177 1.14 -11.91 13.77
CA GLY A 177 1.83 -12.69 14.81
C GLY A 177 2.59 -11.85 15.82
N LEU A 178 2.32 -10.55 15.84
CA LEU A 178 2.76 -9.63 16.88
C LEU A 178 2.13 -10.08 18.21
N ARG A 179 2.94 -10.14 19.26
CA ARG A 179 2.55 -10.54 20.62
C ARG A 179 2.83 -9.44 21.62
#